data_AF-A0A519KV15-F1
#
_entry.id   AF-A0A519KV15-F1
#
_cell.length_a   1.000
_cell.length_b   1.000
_cell.length_c   1.000
_cell.angle_alpha   90.00
_cell.angle_beta   90.00
_cell.angle_gamma   90.00
#
_symmetry.space_group_name_H-M   'P 1'
#
loop_
_entity.id
_entity.type
_entity.pdbx_description
1 polymer ?
#
loop_
_entity_poly.entity_id
_entity_poly.type
_entity_poly.pdbx_seq_one_letter_code
_entity_poly.pdbx_strand_id
1 'polypeptide(L)'
;MMLTLALLAAFQAAPANARPPIPADEAFIVAVQNESPDARIISHTFEGPAGTPAYRACGLIDIDGSVEPFSANLDWEDGTMVITAVNGVSIPPPVVGWEIEVTVPSGAGAALDWRDRNLKVWQRQIVLRYCPGLRPPEGTVWNVELEADPDPVRGERNRRRAAALTNMLFGGQTERSPAPATKP
;
A
#
# COMPACT_ATOMS: atom_id res chain seq x y z
N MET A 1 -56.56 25.82 -3.17
CA MET A 1 -55.32 26.58 -3.43
C MET A 1 -54.14 25.74 -2.98
N MET A 2 -53.49 25.03 -3.90
CA MET A 2 -52.25 24.29 -3.65
C MET A 2 -51.12 25.04 -4.33
N LEU A 3 -50.11 25.46 -3.57
CA LEU A 3 -48.86 26.00 -4.08
C LEU A 3 -47.82 24.86 -4.01
N THR A 4 -47.43 24.32 -5.16
CA THR A 4 -46.36 23.33 -5.28
C THR A 4 -45.09 24.07 -5.65
N LEU A 5 -44.16 24.24 -4.71
CA LEU A 5 -42.81 24.73 -5.02
C LEU A 5 -42.03 23.60 -5.69
N ALA A 6 -41.68 23.79 -6.96
CA ALA A 6 -40.71 22.94 -7.65
C ALA A 6 -39.30 23.30 -7.18
N LEU A 7 -38.67 22.39 -6.43
CA LEU A 7 -37.22 22.41 -6.20
C LEU A 7 -36.54 22.00 -7.51
N LEU A 8 -36.01 22.98 -8.26
CA LEU A 8 -35.00 22.70 -9.28
C LEU A 8 -33.65 22.53 -8.57
N ALA A 9 -33.28 21.28 -8.32
CA ALA A 9 -31.90 20.94 -7.99
C ALA A 9 -31.07 21.07 -9.28
N ALA A 10 -30.18 22.07 -9.33
CA ALA A 10 -29.20 22.20 -10.39
C ALA A 10 -28.17 21.07 -10.25
N PHE A 11 -28.27 20.04 -11.07
CA PHE A 11 -27.17 19.12 -11.34
C PHE A 11 -26.12 19.88 -12.15
N GLN A 12 -25.12 20.45 -11.49
CA GLN A 12 -23.89 20.85 -12.17
C GLN A 12 -23.15 19.58 -12.56
N ALA A 13 -23.10 19.28 -13.85
CA ALA A 13 -22.22 18.25 -14.39
C ALA A 13 -20.77 18.63 -14.08
N ALA A 14 -20.11 17.85 -13.22
CA ALA A 14 -18.68 17.99 -13.00
C ALA A 14 -17.94 17.80 -14.34
N PRO A 15 -16.86 18.56 -14.60
CA PRO A 15 -16.12 18.42 -15.86
C PRO A 15 -15.56 16.99 -15.97
N ALA A 16 -15.61 16.42 -17.18
CA ALA A 16 -15.26 15.03 -17.49
C ALA A 16 -13.80 14.61 -17.17
N ASN A 17 -12.99 15.50 -16.59
CA ASN A 17 -11.61 15.29 -16.18
C ASN A 17 -11.33 15.67 -14.71
N ALA A 18 -12.35 16.04 -13.92
CA ALA A 18 -12.16 16.24 -12.49
C ALA A 18 -12.06 14.89 -11.79
N ARG A 19 -10.98 14.69 -11.03
CA ARG A 19 -10.88 13.52 -10.15
C ARG A 19 -12.10 13.50 -9.21
N PRO A 20 -12.70 12.33 -8.95
CA PRO A 20 -13.74 12.22 -7.94
C PRO A 20 -13.23 12.76 -6.59
N PRO A 21 -14.14 13.16 -5.70
CA PRO A 21 -13.78 13.52 -4.34
C PRO A 21 -12.93 12.42 -3.70
N ILE A 22 -11.93 12.84 -2.91
CA ILE A 22 -11.11 11.90 -2.16
C ILE A 22 -11.98 11.15 -1.16
N PRO A 23 -11.78 9.83 -0.99
CA PRO A 23 -12.52 9.04 -0.01
C PRO A 23 -12.41 9.64 1.40
N ALA A 24 -13.50 9.54 2.15
CA ALA A 24 -13.53 9.91 3.56
C ALA A 24 -12.74 8.91 4.41
N ASP A 25 -12.39 9.32 5.64
CA ASP A 25 -11.64 8.52 6.62
C ASP A 25 -12.24 7.13 6.83
N GLU A 26 -13.57 7.03 6.87
CA GLU A 26 -14.30 5.78 7.05
C GLU A 26 -14.00 4.76 5.94
N ALA A 27 -13.69 5.22 4.72
CA ALA A 27 -13.36 4.33 3.61
C ALA A 27 -12.03 3.60 3.84
N PHE A 28 -11.06 4.22 4.51
CA PHE A 28 -9.79 3.57 4.87
C PHE A 28 -10.03 2.45 5.87
N ILE A 29 -10.88 2.70 6.87
CA ILE A 29 -11.19 1.72 7.91
C ILE A 29 -11.98 0.54 7.33
N VAL A 30 -12.94 0.82 6.44
CA VAL A 30 -13.67 -0.21 5.70
C VAL A 30 -12.72 -1.04 4.81
N ALA A 31 -11.76 -0.39 4.13
CA ALA A 31 -10.78 -1.11 3.31
C ALA A 31 -9.92 -2.07 4.17
N VAL A 32 -9.47 -1.62 5.35
CA VAL A 32 -8.71 -2.47 6.29
C VAL A 32 -9.55 -3.65 6.77
N GLN A 33 -10.83 -3.43 7.07
CA GLN A 33 -11.74 -4.51 7.45
C GLN A 33 -12.02 -5.48 6.30
N ASN A 34 -12.11 -5.01 5.05
CA ASN A 34 -12.29 -5.89 3.90
C ASN A 34 -11.05 -6.78 3.66
N GLU A 35 -9.84 -6.25 3.88
CA GLU A 35 -8.59 -6.99 3.77
C GLU A 35 -8.42 -8.02 4.90
N SER A 36 -9.01 -7.77 6.07
CA SER A 36 -8.97 -8.68 7.22
C SER A 36 -10.34 -8.75 7.92
N PRO A 37 -11.32 -9.48 7.35
CA PRO A 37 -12.72 -9.45 7.80
C PRO A 37 -12.95 -9.94 9.22
N ASP A 38 -12.13 -10.88 9.67
CA ASP A 38 -12.25 -11.48 11.00
C ASP A 38 -11.42 -10.71 12.06
N ALA A 39 -10.68 -9.70 11.63
CA ALA A 39 -9.78 -8.95 12.50
C ALA A 39 -10.46 -7.75 13.15
N ARG A 40 -9.95 -7.35 14.32
CA ARG A 40 -10.49 -6.23 15.10
C ARG A 40 -9.47 -5.09 15.12
N ILE A 41 -9.82 -3.95 14.55
CA ILE A 41 -9.00 -2.73 14.65
C ILE A 41 -8.97 -2.27 16.12
N ILE A 42 -7.77 -2.15 16.68
CA ILE A 42 -7.52 -1.72 18.06
C ILE A 42 -7.39 -0.20 18.12
N SER A 43 -6.62 0.38 17.22
CA SER A 43 -6.36 1.82 17.15
C SER A 43 -6.01 2.24 15.74
N HIS A 44 -6.25 3.51 15.43
CA HIS A 44 -5.83 4.12 14.17
C HIS A 44 -5.65 5.62 14.34
N THR A 45 -4.80 6.19 13.50
CA THR A 45 -4.58 7.62 13.34
C THR A 45 -4.44 7.92 11.85
N PHE A 46 -4.88 9.11 11.45
CA PHE A 46 -4.67 9.59 10.09
C PHE A 46 -3.44 10.49 10.06
N GLU A 47 -2.55 10.24 9.10
CA GLU A 47 -1.32 11.00 8.89
C GLU A 47 -1.34 11.67 7.52
N GLY A 48 -0.75 12.87 7.46
CA GLY A 48 -0.69 13.69 6.26
C GLY A 48 -1.90 14.63 6.08
N PRO A 49 -1.84 15.57 5.12
CA PRO A 49 -2.96 16.47 4.86
C PRO A 49 -4.12 15.70 4.23
N ALA A 50 -5.30 15.82 4.84
CA ALA A 50 -6.54 15.26 4.29
C ALA A 50 -6.76 15.76 2.86
N GLY A 51 -7.20 14.86 1.98
CA GLY A 51 -7.39 15.22 0.57
C GLY A 51 -6.08 15.27 -0.24
N THR A 52 -5.03 14.57 0.18
CA THR A 52 -3.79 14.42 -0.61
C THR A 52 -3.40 12.95 -0.77
N PRO A 53 -2.60 12.58 -1.79
CA PRO A 53 -2.05 11.23 -1.91
C PRO A 53 -1.11 10.83 -0.77
N ALA A 54 -0.61 11.81 0.01
CA ALA A 54 0.18 11.51 1.21
C ALA A 54 -0.69 11.03 2.39
N TYR A 55 -2.01 11.22 2.29
CA TYR A 55 -2.98 10.86 3.32
C TYR A 55 -3.04 9.35 3.51
N ARG A 56 -2.92 8.92 4.76
CA ARG A 56 -2.88 7.50 5.13
C ARG A 56 -3.50 7.26 6.49
N ALA A 57 -4.04 6.07 6.69
CA ALA A 57 -4.36 5.55 8.02
C ALA A 57 -3.22 4.64 8.49
N CYS A 58 -2.77 4.85 9.71
CA CYS A 58 -1.80 4.01 10.41
C CYS A 58 -2.45 3.46 11.68
N GLY A 59 -2.25 2.20 12.04
CA GLY A 59 -2.90 1.68 13.24
C GLY A 59 -2.46 0.30 13.67
N LEU A 60 -3.17 -0.22 14.67
CA LEU A 60 -3.01 -1.56 15.21
C LEU A 60 -4.28 -2.37 14.98
N ILE A 61 -4.11 -3.63 14.61
CA ILE A 61 -5.18 -4.59 14.34
C ILE A 61 -4.90 -5.91 15.06
N ASP A 62 -5.93 -6.48 15.66
CA ASP A 62 -5.93 -7.77 16.34
C ASP A 62 -6.41 -8.84 15.36
N ILE A 63 -5.51 -9.76 15.00
CA ILE A 63 -5.79 -10.86 14.08
C ILE A 63 -5.55 -12.16 14.85
N ASP A 64 -6.63 -12.83 15.24
CA ASP A 64 -6.57 -14.08 16.01
C ASP A 64 -5.73 -13.99 17.29
N GLY A 65 -5.80 -12.86 18.01
CA GLY A 65 -5.04 -12.61 19.23
C GLY A 65 -3.61 -12.10 19.00
N SER A 66 -3.18 -11.99 17.75
CA SER A 66 -1.90 -11.37 17.37
C SER A 66 -2.13 -9.90 17.02
N VAL A 67 -1.55 -8.99 17.81
CA VAL A 67 -1.62 -7.56 17.50
C VAL A 67 -0.54 -7.17 16.48
N GLU A 68 -0.99 -6.74 15.31
CA GLU A 68 -0.16 -6.36 14.18
C GLU A 68 -0.35 -4.89 13.79
N PRO A 69 0.67 -4.23 13.22
CA PRO A 69 0.49 -2.90 12.67
C PRO A 69 -0.14 -2.98 11.28
N PHE A 70 -0.92 -1.98 10.88
CA PHE A 70 -1.41 -1.83 9.51
C PHE A 70 -1.17 -0.42 8.96
N SER A 71 -1.16 -0.31 7.64
CA SER A 71 -1.24 0.97 6.92
C SER A 71 -2.26 0.89 5.79
N ALA A 72 -3.02 1.95 5.58
CA ALA A 72 -3.86 2.12 4.39
C ALA A 72 -3.48 3.45 3.70
N ASN A 73 -3.03 3.39 2.46
CA ASN A 73 -2.55 4.54 1.69
C ASN A 73 -3.55 4.85 0.56
N LEU A 74 -3.65 6.12 0.21
CA LEU A 74 -4.50 6.57 -0.89
C LEU A 74 -3.67 6.80 -2.14
N ASP A 75 -3.97 6.05 -3.19
CA ASP A 75 -3.33 6.19 -4.49
C ASP A 75 -4.34 6.59 -5.56
N TRP A 76 -3.87 7.35 -6.55
CA TRP A 76 -4.66 7.70 -7.72
C TRP A 76 -4.24 6.79 -8.87
N GLU A 77 -5.12 5.88 -9.27
CA GLU A 77 -4.95 5.08 -10.46
C GLU A 77 -5.43 5.89 -11.67
N ASP A 78 -4.47 6.38 -12.47
CA ASP A 78 -4.76 7.22 -13.64
C ASP A 78 -5.11 6.42 -14.90
N GLY A 79 -5.29 5.10 -14.76
CA GLY A 79 -5.53 4.20 -15.87
C GLY A 79 -4.30 3.92 -16.73
N THR A 80 -3.11 4.40 -16.37
CA THR A 80 -1.89 4.17 -17.14
C THR A 80 -1.27 2.83 -16.76
N MET A 81 -1.66 1.77 -17.46
CA MET A 81 -1.02 0.47 -17.35
C MET A 81 0.23 0.43 -18.27
N VAL A 82 1.44 0.31 -17.71
CA VAL A 82 2.64 -0.04 -18.50
C VAL A 82 2.65 -1.54 -18.72
N ILE A 83 2.04 -2.00 -19.82
CA ILE A 83 1.98 -3.43 -20.15
C ILE A 83 3.00 -3.78 -21.23
N THR A 84 4.05 -4.51 -20.86
CA THR A 84 4.76 -5.37 -21.82
C THR A 84 3.92 -6.63 -22.00
N ALA A 85 3.04 -6.65 -23.01
CA ALA A 85 2.19 -7.80 -23.26
C ALA A 85 3.04 -9.03 -23.61
N VAL A 86 3.06 -10.02 -22.72
CA VAL A 86 3.60 -11.35 -23.01
C VAL A 86 2.41 -12.30 -23.09
N ASN A 87 2.20 -12.88 -24.28
CA ASN A 87 1.27 -14.01 -24.55
C ASN A 87 -0.25 -13.74 -24.61
N GLY A 88 -0.69 -12.59 -25.14
CA GLY A 88 -2.06 -12.46 -25.69
C GLY A 88 -3.22 -12.65 -24.70
N VAL A 89 -2.96 -12.50 -23.39
CA VAL A 89 -4.00 -12.50 -22.36
C VAL A 89 -4.79 -11.19 -22.45
N SER A 90 -6.11 -11.29 -22.55
CA SER A 90 -7.01 -10.13 -22.43
C SER A 90 -6.98 -9.66 -20.98
N ILE A 91 -6.39 -8.49 -20.75
CA ILE A 91 -6.36 -7.86 -19.43
C ILE A 91 -7.57 -6.91 -19.34
N PRO A 92 -8.33 -6.92 -18.24
CA PRO A 92 -9.41 -5.96 -18.04
C PRO A 92 -8.90 -4.52 -18.19
N PRO A 93 -9.75 -3.59 -18.65
CA PRO A 93 -9.36 -2.19 -18.71
C PRO A 93 -9.00 -1.69 -17.29
N PRO A 94 -7.98 -0.84 -17.16
CA PRO A 94 -7.59 -0.32 -15.86
C PRO A 94 -8.73 0.51 -15.28
N VAL A 95 -8.90 0.43 -13.95
CA VAL A 95 -9.89 1.25 -13.25
C VAL A 95 -9.28 2.64 -13.10
N VAL A 96 -10.03 3.68 -13.45
CA VAL A 96 -9.60 5.07 -13.19
C VAL A 96 -10.29 5.52 -11.92
N GLY A 97 -9.52 5.80 -10.88
CA GLY A 97 -10.09 6.20 -9.60
C GLY A 97 -9.10 6.29 -8.46
N TRP A 98 -9.64 6.66 -7.31
CA TRP A 98 -8.93 6.52 -6.04
C TRP A 98 -8.93 5.05 -5.64
N GLU A 99 -7.76 4.54 -5.29
CA GLU A 99 -7.57 3.23 -4.69
C GLU A 99 -7.04 3.41 -3.27
N ILE A 100 -7.51 2.57 -2.36
CA ILE A 100 -6.96 2.50 -1.00
C ILE A 100 -6.16 1.21 -0.91
N GLU A 101 -4.84 1.33 -0.99
CA GLU A 101 -3.95 0.20 -0.81
C GLU A 101 -3.76 -0.10 0.67
N VAL A 102 -4.16 -1.30 1.08
CA VAL A 102 -4.03 -1.76 2.46
C VAL A 102 -2.85 -2.72 2.58
N THR A 103 -1.99 -2.48 3.57
CA THR A 103 -1.00 -3.44 4.02
C THR A 103 -1.30 -3.83 5.46
N VAL A 104 -1.71 -5.09 5.64
CA VAL A 104 -1.89 -5.75 6.92
C VAL A 104 -1.04 -7.02 6.89
N PRO A 105 -0.19 -7.28 7.91
CA PRO A 105 0.51 -8.55 8.02
C PRO A 105 -0.49 -9.71 8.06
N SER A 106 -0.36 -10.68 7.15
CA SER A 106 -1.28 -11.82 7.07
C SER A 106 -1.37 -12.59 8.40
N GLY A 107 -2.57 -13.11 8.70
CA GLY A 107 -2.98 -13.63 10.01
C GLY A 107 -2.07 -14.69 10.65
N ALA A 108 -2.26 -14.89 11.95
CA ALA A 108 -1.55 -15.88 12.75
C ALA A 108 -2.36 -17.18 12.82
N GLY A 109 -1.82 -18.29 12.32
CA GLY A 109 -2.47 -19.59 12.44
C GLY A 109 -1.74 -20.71 11.69
N ALA A 110 -1.56 -21.85 12.38
CA ALA A 110 -0.82 -23.03 11.94
C ALA A 110 0.68 -22.80 11.64
N ALA A 111 1.43 -23.89 11.46
CA ALA A 111 2.85 -23.86 11.12
C ALA A 111 3.04 -23.25 9.72
N LEU A 112 3.00 -21.92 9.65
CA LEU A 112 3.36 -21.14 8.46
C LEU A 112 4.71 -21.64 7.96
N ASP A 113 4.87 -21.78 6.64
CA ASP A 113 6.20 -22.08 6.11
C ASP A 113 7.13 -20.84 6.28
N TRP A 114 8.42 -21.02 6.01
CA TRP A 114 9.39 -19.93 6.18
C TRP A 114 9.13 -18.73 5.25
N ARG A 115 8.48 -18.94 4.10
CA ARG A 115 8.15 -17.86 3.15
C ARG A 115 6.99 -17.04 3.66
N ASP A 116 5.96 -17.69 4.19
CA ASP A 116 4.80 -17.01 4.75
C ASP A 116 5.21 -16.19 5.98
N ARG A 117 6.08 -16.74 6.84
CA ARG A 117 6.66 -15.98 7.97
C ARG A 117 7.45 -14.77 7.50
N ASN A 118 8.26 -14.93 6.45
CA ASN A 118 9.01 -13.82 5.87
C ASN A 118 8.13 -12.78 5.16
N LEU A 119 7.04 -13.20 4.51
CA LEU A 119 6.07 -12.28 3.92
C LEU A 119 5.45 -11.41 5.01
N LYS A 120 5.06 -12.01 6.14
CA LYS A 120 4.53 -11.28 7.29
C LYS A 120 5.54 -10.27 7.86
N VAL A 121 6.81 -10.68 8.00
CA VAL A 121 7.90 -9.76 8.41
C VAL A 121 8.08 -8.62 7.41
N TRP A 122 8.07 -8.91 6.11
CA TRP A 122 8.20 -7.90 5.06
C TRP A 122 7.03 -6.91 5.04
N GLN A 123 5.79 -7.38 5.15
CA GLN A 123 4.61 -6.53 5.30
C GLN A 123 4.74 -5.63 6.53
N ARG A 124 5.19 -6.19 7.66
CA ARG A 124 5.44 -5.40 8.87
C ARG A 124 6.50 -4.33 8.65
N GLN A 125 7.61 -4.66 7.99
CA GLN A 125 8.66 -3.69 7.66
C GLN A 125 8.13 -2.55 6.76
N ILE A 126 7.26 -2.87 5.80
CA ILE A 126 6.59 -1.86 4.95
C ILE A 126 5.73 -0.93 5.79
N VAL A 127 4.84 -1.49 6.62
CA VAL A 127 3.98 -0.69 7.47
C VAL A 127 4.82 0.21 8.39
N LEU A 128 5.86 -0.31 9.03
CA LEU A 128 6.71 0.48 9.93
C LEU A 128 7.57 1.53 9.21
N ARG A 129 7.86 1.34 7.91
CA ARG A 129 8.50 2.36 7.09
C ARG A 129 7.54 3.53 6.82
N TYR A 130 6.27 3.23 6.55
CA TYR A 130 5.25 4.23 6.25
C TYR A 130 4.62 4.86 7.48
N CYS A 131 4.63 4.15 8.61
CA CYS A 131 4.03 4.53 9.88
C CYS A 131 5.09 4.41 11.01
N PRO A 132 6.14 5.25 11.02
CA PRO A 132 7.28 5.10 11.93
C PRO A 132 6.94 5.35 13.41
N GLY A 133 5.77 5.93 13.70
CA GLY A 133 5.27 6.15 15.06
C GLY A 133 4.68 4.91 15.72
N LEU A 134 4.33 3.86 14.96
CA LEU A 134 3.72 2.66 15.51
C LEU A 134 4.69 1.87 16.39
N ARG A 135 4.17 1.37 17.52
CA ARG A 135 4.91 0.56 18.48
C ARG A 135 4.07 -0.65 18.87
N PRO A 136 4.69 -1.80 19.16
CA PRO A 136 3.95 -2.95 19.66
C PRO A 136 3.31 -2.60 21.01
N PRO A 137 2.11 -3.11 21.32
CA PRO A 137 1.53 -3.01 22.65
C PRO A 137 2.44 -3.63 23.71
N GLU A 138 2.21 -3.25 24.97
CA GLU A 138 2.91 -3.86 26.11
C GLU A 138 2.78 -5.39 26.09
N GLY A 139 3.90 -6.09 26.34
CA GLY A 139 3.97 -7.55 26.31
C GLY A 139 4.02 -8.18 24.91
N THR A 140 3.96 -7.40 23.82
CA THR A 140 4.07 -7.88 22.44
C THR A 140 5.46 -7.58 21.87
N VAL A 141 6.04 -8.51 21.12
CA VAL A 141 7.28 -8.30 20.36
C VAL A 141 7.02 -8.59 18.89
N TRP A 142 7.26 -7.59 18.04
CA TRP A 142 7.22 -7.76 16.61
C TRP A 142 8.55 -8.29 16.09
N ASN A 143 8.53 -9.46 15.43
CA ASN A 143 9.69 -9.88 14.64
C ASN A 143 9.79 -9.01 13.38
N VAL A 144 10.92 -8.34 13.19
CA VAL A 144 11.21 -7.56 11.97
C VAL A 144 12.40 -8.11 11.21
N GLU A 145 12.91 -9.29 11.60
CA GLU A 145 14.03 -9.94 10.95
C GLU A 145 13.54 -11.08 10.04
N LEU A 146 14.02 -11.05 8.80
CA LEU A 146 13.72 -12.10 7.83
C LEU A 146 14.54 -13.34 8.17
N GLU A 147 13.88 -14.49 8.18
CA GLU A 147 14.51 -15.79 8.28
C GLU A 147 15.34 -16.10 7.03
N ALA A 148 16.47 -16.78 7.23
CA ALA A 148 17.30 -17.25 6.13
C ALA A 148 16.60 -18.33 5.30
N ASP A 149 16.93 -18.42 4.00
CA ASP A 149 16.49 -19.55 3.17
C ASP A 149 17.02 -20.86 3.79
N PRO A 150 16.16 -21.86 4.05
CA PRO A 150 16.59 -23.14 4.62
C PRO A 150 17.60 -23.89 3.73
N ASP A 151 17.66 -23.56 2.43
CA ASP A 151 18.74 -23.96 1.53
C ASP A 151 19.69 -22.76 1.30
N PRO A 152 20.85 -22.71 1.97
CA PRO A 152 21.76 -21.56 1.86
C PRO A 152 22.35 -21.39 0.45
N VAL A 153 22.49 -22.49 -0.31
CA VAL A 153 23.01 -22.44 -1.69
C VAL A 153 21.98 -21.81 -2.62
N ARG A 154 20.71 -22.22 -2.49
CA ARG A 154 19.61 -21.58 -3.21
C ARG A 154 19.44 -20.12 -2.79
N GLY A 155 19.52 -19.82 -1.50
CA GLY A 155 19.41 -18.46 -0.97
C GLY A 155 20.47 -17.52 -1.55
N GLU A 156 21.75 -17.94 -1.55
CA GLU A 156 22.85 -17.17 -2.15
C GLU A 156 22.65 -16.96 -3.66
N ARG A 157 22.24 -18.00 -4.39
CA ARG A 157 21.94 -17.89 -5.82
C ARG A 157 20.81 -16.90 -6.10
N ASN A 158 19.74 -16.92 -5.32
CA ASN A 158 18.63 -15.98 -5.45
C ASN A 158 19.06 -14.54 -5.14
N ARG A 159 19.85 -14.33 -4.08
CA ARG A 159 20.44 -13.02 -3.76
C ARG A 159 21.29 -12.47 -4.90
N ARG A 160 22.16 -13.30 -5.51
CA ARG A 160 22.97 -12.88 -6.67
C ARG A 160 22.12 -12.53 -7.88
N ARG A 161 21.09 -13.32 -8.19
CA ARG A 161 20.16 -13.04 -9.30
C ARG A 161 19.39 -11.73 -9.08
N ALA A 162 18.89 -11.50 -7.87
CA ALA A 162 18.21 -10.27 -7.52
C ALA A 162 19.15 -9.06 -7.67
N ALA A 163 20.38 -9.14 -7.13
CA ALA A 163 21.37 -8.07 -7.28
C ALA A 163 21.72 -7.79 -8.75
N ALA A 164 21.91 -8.82 -9.57
CA ALA A 164 22.17 -8.67 -11.00
C ALA A 164 21.00 -8.00 -11.73
N LEU A 165 19.75 -8.39 -11.41
CA LEU A 165 18.55 -7.79 -11.99
C LEU A 165 18.43 -6.31 -11.58
N THR A 166 18.59 -6.00 -10.30
CA THR A 166 18.57 -4.62 -9.79
C THR A 166 19.64 -3.76 -10.49
N ASN A 167 20.85 -4.28 -10.65
CA ASN A 167 21.91 -3.57 -11.37
C ASN A 167 21.57 -3.36 -12.85
N MET A 168 20.96 -4.35 -13.51
CA MET A 168 20.52 -4.22 -14.90
C MET A 168 19.43 -3.15 -15.06
N LEU A 169 18.46 -3.11 -14.13
CA LEU A 169 17.33 -2.18 -14.20
C LEU A 169 17.69 -0.76 -13.77
N PHE A 170 18.58 -0.61 -12.79
CA PHE A 170 18.80 0.68 -12.11
C PHE A 170 20.27 1.13 -12.05
N GLY A 171 21.24 0.27 -12.36
CA GLY A 171 22.66 0.55 -12.19
C GLY A 171 23.26 1.61 -13.12
N GLY A 172 22.54 2.04 -14.16
CA GLY A 172 22.98 3.07 -15.10
C GLY A 172 22.55 4.51 -14.75
N GLN A 173 21.82 4.73 -13.65
CA GLN A 173 21.27 6.07 -13.34
C GLN A 173 22.24 7.02 -12.62
N THR A 174 23.43 6.56 -12.22
CA THR A 174 24.40 7.35 -11.44
C THR A 174 25.41 8.16 -12.26
N GLU A 175 25.46 8.05 -13.60
CA GLU A 175 26.48 8.74 -14.42
C GLU A 175 26.04 10.06 -15.08
N ARG A 176 24.77 10.48 -14.97
CA ARG A 176 24.33 11.80 -15.48
C ARG A 176 24.39 12.87 -14.40
N SER A 177 25.59 13.16 -13.91
CA SER A 177 25.86 14.41 -13.19
C SER A 177 25.86 15.57 -14.20
N PRO A 178 25.15 16.69 -13.97
CA PRO A 178 25.21 17.83 -14.87
C PRO A 178 26.62 18.42 -14.87
N ALA A 179 27.15 18.68 -16.08
CA ALA A 179 28.44 19.34 -16.26
C ALA A 179 28.50 20.66 -15.46
N PRO A 180 29.64 21.00 -14.84
CA PRO A 180 29.75 22.22 -14.06
C PRO A 180 29.52 23.43 -14.96
N ALA A 181 28.66 24.34 -14.49
CA ALA A 181 28.37 25.60 -15.16
C ALA A 181 29.66 26.42 -15.34
N THR A 182 30.08 26.60 -16.59
CA THR A 182 31.04 27.62 -16.98
C THR A 182 30.41 28.99 -16.76
N LYS A 183 30.91 29.74 -15.78
CA LYS A 183 30.60 31.17 -15.61
C LYS A 183 31.28 32.00 -16.71
N PRO A 184 30.64 33.06 -17.24
CA PRO A 184 31.35 34.15 -17.89
C PRO A 184 32.12 35.01 -16.87
#